data_AF-I3S7I5-F1
#
_entry.id   AF-I3S7I5-F1
#
_cell.length_a   1.000
_cell.length_b   1.000
_cell.length_c   1.000
_cell.angle_alpha   90.00
_cell.angle_beta   90.00
_cell.angle_gamma   90.00
#
_symmetry.space_group_name_H-M   'P 1'
#
loop_
_entity.id
_entity.type
_entity.pdbx_description
1 polymer ?
#
loop_
_entity_poly.entity_id
_entity_poly.type
_entity_poly.pdbx_seq_one_letter_code
_entity_poly.pdbx_strand_id
1 'polypeptide(L)'
;MDGNKDDALKSLKIGKEALEKGDRNRALKFLNKARRLDPTLPIDDLLSTVNSDAGDHATSAEEPAKNSSDQPSIRRRAGSAPVPGPSSSSSVSYTEEQVSIIREIKRKKNYYDILGVEKSCTVDDVRKSYRKLSLKVHPDKNKAPGAEEAFKLVSKAFQCLSNEESKRKYDVSGEDEVVYERRAAARPARGFNGYYEADVDAEEIFRNFFFGGMGGMAPAGNFGGFSFGGPGMAHRQAAADNGSGGFNVRALIQLLPVLLILLINFLPSSDPVYVLSQNYPYEHRLTTPKNVNYYVKSTKFEQDYPLGSRERATIEERVEREYFGILRQNCQFEMQRRQWGYIRETPHCDMLRKFDSVR
;
A
#
# COMPACT_ATOMS: atom_id res chain seq x y z
N MET A 1 -23.50 -22.55 15.06
CA MET A 1 -23.73 -21.19 14.50
C MET A 1 -24.05 -20.29 15.68
N ASP A 2 -23.08 -20.07 16.57
CA ASP A 2 -23.34 -19.56 17.92
C ASP A 2 -22.72 -18.17 18.18
N GLY A 3 -21.85 -17.72 17.27
CA GLY A 3 -21.13 -16.44 17.42
C GLY A 3 -22.04 -15.21 17.48
N ASN A 4 -23.15 -15.20 16.74
CA ASN A 4 -24.09 -14.08 16.77
C ASN A 4 -24.86 -13.98 18.09
N LYS A 5 -25.07 -15.13 18.77
CA LYS A 5 -25.75 -15.20 20.06
C LYS A 5 -24.86 -14.68 21.19
N ASP A 6 -23.58 -15.05 21.18
CA ASP A 6 -22.60 -14.57 22.15
C ASP A 6 -22.37 -13.05 22.05
N ASP A 7 -22.35 -12.51 20.84
CA ASP A 7 -22.20 -11.08 20.62
C ASP A 7 -23.47 -10.27 20.95
N ALA A 8 -24.65 -10.88 20.80
CA ALA A 8 -25.91 -10.32 21.31
C ALA A 8 -25.89 -10.21 22.84
N LEU A 9 -25.45 -11.26 23.55
CA LEU A 9 -25.34 -11.29 25.01
C LEU A 9 -24.33 -10.27 25.55
N LYS A 10 -23.17 -10.13 24.91
CA LYS A 10 -22.18 -9.09 25.25
C LYS A 10 -22.76 -7.69 25.06
N SER A 11 -23.46 -7.45 23.94
CA SER A 11 -24.08 -6.16 23.64
C SER A 11 -25.17 -5.81 24.66
N LEU A 12 -25.96 -6.80 25.09
CA LEU A 12 -26.96 -6.65 26.15
C LEU A 12 -26.31 -6.30 27.49
N LYS A 13 -25.22 -6.99 27.88
CA LYS A 13 -24.48 -6.71 29.13
C LYS A 13 -23.96 -5.27 29.17
N ILE A 14 -23.36 -4.80 28.08
CA ILE A 14 -22.86 -3.42 27.95
C ILE A 14 -24.03 -2.42 28.00
N GLY A 15 -25.17 -2.77 27.40
CA GLY A 15 -26.39 -1.96 27.47
C GLY A 15 -26.90 -1.78 28.90
N LYS A 16 -26.95 -2.86 29.70
CA LYS A 16 -27.34 -2.83 31.11
C LYS A 16 -26.36 -2.03 31.98
N GLU A 17 -25.07 -2.23 31.79
CA GLU A 17 -24.03 -1.47 32.50
C GLU A 17 -24.11 0.03 32.19
N ALA A 18 -24.46 0.40 30.96
CA ALA A 18 -24.70 1.79 30.58
C ALA A 18 -25.97 2.37 31.22
N LEU A 19 -27.00 1.56 31.49
CA LEU A 19 -28.18 1.98 32.24
C LEU A 19 -27.86 2.23 33.71
N GLU A 20 -27.09 1.34 34.34
CA GLU A 20 -26.62 1.51 35.73
C GLU A 20 -25.77 2.78 35.90
N LYS A 21 -25.01 3.14 34.86
CA LYS A 21 -24.19 4.37 34.82
C LYS A 21 -24.96 5.64 34.44
N GLY A 22 -26.24 5.55 34.07
CA GLY A 22 -27.05 6.69 33.61
C GLY A 22 -26.76 7.16 32.18
N ASP A 23 -25.91 6.46 31.42
CA ASP A 23 -25.53 6.80 30.04
C ASP A 23 -26.60 6.31 29.03
N ARG A 24 -27.76 6.97 29.01
CA ARG A 24 -28.95 6.58 28.20
C ARG A 24 -28.66 6.45 26.70
N ASN A 25 -27.93 7.40 26.12
CA ASN A 25 -27.57 7.39 24.69
C ASN A 25 -26.70 6.18 24.32
N ARG A 26 -25.86 5.72 25.26
CA ARG A 26 -25.01 4.54 25.07
C ARG A 26 -25.84 3.27 25.23
N ALA A 27 -26.70 3.22 26.25
CA ALA A 27 -27.63 2.11 26.46
C ALA A 27 -28.52 1.86 25.24
N LEU A 28 -29.16 2.90 24.68
CA LEU A 28 -30.02 2.79 23.49
C LEU A 28 -29.29 2.20 22.28
N LYS A 29 -28.03 2.58 22.05
CA LYS A 29 -27.23 2.06 20.92
C LYS A 29 -26.94 0.57 21.09
N PHE A 30 -26.54 0.14 22.28
CA PHE A 30 -26.18 -1.26 22.54
C PHE A 30 -27.41 -2.17 22.64
N LEU A 31 -28.53 -1.70 23.20
CA LEU A 31 -29.80 -2.44 23.23
C LEU A 31 -30.39 -2.61 21.82
N ASN A 32 -30.39 -1.56 20.99
CA ASN A 32 -30.81 -1.68 19.58
C ASN A 32 -29.91 -2.63 18.78
N LYS A 33 -28.60 -2.65 19.08
CA LYS A 33 -27.65 -3.59 18.47
C LYS A 33 -27.96 -5.03 18.89
N ALA A 34 -28.21 -5.27 20.17
CA ALA A 34 -28.58 -6.59 20.68
C ALA A 34 -29.88 -7.11 20.04
N ARG A 35 -30.91 -6.25 19.88
CA ARG A 35 -32.18 -6.61 19.23
C ARG A 35 -32.01 -7.05 17.77
N ARG A 36 -31.06 -6.45 17.05
CA ARG A 36 -30.75 -6.83 15.65
C ARG A 36 -29.98 -8.14 15.55
N LEU A 37 -29.22 -8.50 16.58
CA LEU A 37 -28.39 -9.70 16.61
C LEU A 37 -29.18 -10.92 17.08
N ASP A 38 -30.06 -10.75 18.07
CA ASP A 38 -30.94 -11.81 18.56
C ASP A 38 -32.31 -11.23 18.96
N PRO A 39 -33.36 -11.45 18.16
CA PRO A 39 -34.71 -10.96 18.43
C PRO A 39 -35.46 -11.79 19.50
N THR A 40 -34.87 -12.88 20.02
CA THR A 40 -35.50 -13.71 21.07
C THR A 40 -35.26 -13.19 22.49
N LEU A 41 -34.37 -12.20 22.66
CA LEU A 41 -34.01 -11.63 23.96
C LEU A 41 -35.04 -10.60 24.44
N PRO A 42 -35.33 -10.53 25.76
CA PRO A 42 -36.27 -9.57 26.34
C PRO A 42 -35.63 -8.17 26.43
N ILE A 43 -35.53 -7.48 25.30
CA ILE A 43 -34.90 -6.16 25.16
C ILE A 43 -35.94 -5.04 25.14
N ASP A 44 -37.18 -5.34 24.76
CA ASP A 44 -38.24 -4.34 24.61
C ASP A 44 -38.65 -3.69 25.93
N ASP A 45 -38.65 -4.45 27.04
CA ASP A 45 -38.86 -3.92 28.40
C ASP A 45 -37.74 -2.95 28.82
N LEU A 46 -36.50 -3.22 28.42
CA LEU A 46 -35.37 -2.33 28.72
C LEU A 46 -35.45 -1.06 27.87
N LEU A 47 -35.80 -1.18 26.59
CA LEU A 47 -35.99 -0.01 25.72
C LEU A 47 -37.15 0.87 26.18
N SER A 48 -38.24 0.27 26.68
CA SER A 48 -39.35 1.03 27.25
C SER A 48 -38.91 1.77 28.51
N THR A 49 -38.15 1.14 29.42
CA THR A 49 -37.62 1.86 30.61
C THR A 49 -36.75 3.07 30.23
N VAL A 50 -35.88 2.97 29.22
CA VAL A 50 -35.05 4.12 28.78
C VAL A 50 -35.90 5.26 28.20
N ASN A 51 -37.01 4.91 27.54
CA ASN A 51 -37.91 5.88 26.94
C ASN A 51 -38.90 6.48 27.94
N SER A 52 -39.32 5.73 28.97
CA SER A 52 -40.19 6.19 30.06
C SER A 52 -39.47 7.17 30.99
N ASP A 53 -38.18 6.95 31.22
CA ASP A 53 -37.29 7.80 32.02
C ASP A 53 -36.99 9.17 31.39
N ALA A 54 -37.47 9.41 30.17
CA ALA A 54 -37.41 10.72 29.51
C ALA A 54 -38.46 11.72 30.05
N GLY A 55 -39.36 11.28 30.94
CA GLY A 55 -40.43 12.11 31.51
C GLY A 55 -40.00 13.11 32.59
N ASP A 56 -38.91 12.87 33.32
CA ASP A 56 -38.54 13.67 34.49
C ASP A 56 -37.05 14.09 34.45
N HIS A 57 -36.74 15.09 33.61
CA HIS A 57 -35.73 16.13 33.85
C HIS A 57 -35.57 16.99 32.58
N ALA A 58 -36.44 17.99 32.44
CA ALA A 58 -36.26 19.08 31.50
C ALA A 58 -35.88 20.35 32.29
N THR A 59 -34.64 20.83 32.10
CA THR A 59 -34.32 22.27 32.22
C THR A 59 -33.54 22.71 30.97
N SER A 60 -34.25 23.51 30.17
CA SER A 60 -33.77 24.66 29.40
C SER A 60 -32.74 24.46 28.29
N ALA A 61 -33.21 24.45 27.03
CA ALA A 61 -32.85 25.46 26.02
C ALA A 61 -33.65 25.24 24.72
N GLU A 62 -34.71 26.02 24.59
CA GLU A 62 -35.37 26.62 23.42
C GLU A 62 -34.69 26.47 22.03
N GLU A 63 -35.40 25.86 21.05
CA GLU A 63 -35.95 26.52 19.84
C GLU A 63 -36.57 25.50 18.83
N PRO A 64 -37.46 25.92 17.89
CA PRO A 64 -38.75 25.25 17.74
C PRO A 64 -38.95 24.39 16.47
N ALA A 65 -39.82 23.39 16.66
CA ALA A 65 -40.90 22.90 15.80
C ALA A 65 -40.65 22.66 14.29
N LYS A 66 -40.54 21.38 13.91
CA LYS A 66 -41.13 20.87 12.66
C LYS A 66 -42.18 19.82 12.99
N ASN A 67 -43.44 20.19 12.75
CA ASN A 67 -44.58 19.31 12.93
C ASN A 67 -44.68 18.33 11.75
N SER A 68 -44.92 17.08 12.09
CA SER A 68 -45.18 15.94 11.22
C SER A 68 -46.53 16.04 10.51
N SER A 69 -46.62 15.50 9.31
CA SER A 69 -47.77 14.68 8.94
C SER A 69 -47.39 13.69 7.84
N ASP A 70 -47.62 12.42 8.14
CA ASP A 70 -47.48 11.26 7.29
C ASP A 70 -48.48 11.23 6.11
N GLN A 71 -48.08 10.41 5.12
CA GLN A 71 -48.88 9.63 4.16
C GLN A 71 -49.05 10.11 2.69
N PRO A 72 -49.17 9.15 1.76
CA PRO A 72 -48.64 9.23 0.41
C PRO A 72 -49.72 9.49 -0.65
N SER A 73 -49.39 10.19 -1.73
CA SER A 73 -50.27 10.24 -2.90
C SER A 73 -49.55 10.51 -4.21
N ILE A 74 -49.76 9.57 -5.14
CA ILE A 74 -49.51 9.58 -6.57
C ILE A 74 -50.14 10.82 -7.25
N ARG A 75 -49.37 11.65 -8.01
CA ARG A 75 -49.58 11.99 -9.44
C ARG A 75 -48.86 13.28 -9.94
N ARG A 76 -48.39 13.14 -11.18
CA ARG A 76 -48.39 14.08 -12.34
C ARG A 76 -47.24 15.07 -12.53
N ARG A 77 -46.51 14.77 -13.61
CA ARG A 77 -45.86 15.72 -14.54
C ARG A 77 -46.82 16.83 -14.99
N ALA A 78 -46.31 18.05 -15.05
CA ALA A 78 -46.65 19.04 -16.06
C ALA A 78 -45.40 19.88 -16.34
N GLY A 79 -45.06 20.03 -17.62
CA GLY A 79 -43.87 20.73 -18.09
C GLY A 79 -44.05 22.24 -18.20
N SER A 80 -42.92 22.94 -18.25
CA SER A 80 -42.80 24.31 -18.74
C SER A 80 -41.47 24.41 -19.48
N ALA A 81 -41.52 24.95 -20.70
CA ALA A 81 -40.46 24.97 -21.71
C ALA A 81 -39.28 25.92 -21.36
N PRO A 82 -38.13 25.83 -22.07
CA PRO A 82 -36.84 26.36 -21.63
C PRO A 82 -36.51 27.73 -22.25
N VAL A 83 -35.70 28.52 -21.54
CA VAL A 83 -34.98 29.69 -22.07
C VAL A 83 -33.49 29.55 -21.71
N PRO A 84 -32.54 29.84 -22.63
CA PRO A 84 -31.14 29.43 -22.48
C PRO A 84 -30.26 30.50 -21.82
N GLY A 85 -29.35 30.09 -20.93
CA GLY A 85 -28.32 30.93 -20.30
C GLY A 85 -27.39 30.09 -19.40
N PRO A 86 -26.11 30.46 -19.24
CA PRO A 86 -24.99 29.54 -19.44
C PRO A 86 -24.61 28.69 -18.22
N SER A 87 -24.33 27.41 -18.51
CA SER A 87 -23.43 26.48 -17.80
C SER A 87 -23.44 26.55 -16.27
N SER A 88 -24.36 25.80 -15.68
CA SER A 88 -24.31 25.36 -14.30
C SER A 88 -23.04 24.52 -14.07
N SER A 89 -22.06 25.11 -13.38
CA SER A 89 -21.10 24.34 -12.62
C SER A 89 -21.90 23.52 -11.61
N SER A 90 -21.71 22.20 -11.66
CA SER A 90 -22.27 21.26 -10.71
C SER A 90 -21.95 21.74 -9.30
N SER A 91 -22.97 22.12 -8.55
CA SER A 91 -22.89 22.52 -7.15
C SER A 91 -22.47 21.32 -6.30
N VAL A 92 -21.17 21.09 -6.27
CA VAL A 92 -20.54 20.14 -5.37
C VAL A 92 -20.72 20.67 -3.95
N SER A 93 -21.46 19.93 -3.13
CA SER A 93 -21.61 20.18 -1.70
C SER A 93 -20.28 19.88 -0.99
N TYR A 94 -19.41 20.88 -0.86
CA TYR A 94 -18.29 20.84 0.09
C TYR A 94 -18.66 21.68 1.31
N THR A 95 -18.13 21.31 2.48
CA THR A 95 -18.35 22.10 3.69
C THR A 95 -17.39 23.29 3.71
N GLU A 96 -17.79 24.40 4.33
CA GLU A 96 -16.93 25.58 4.46
C GLU A 96 -15.64 25.27 5.24
N GLU A 97 -15.75 24.35 6.21
CA GLU A 97 -14.61 23.79 6.95
C GLU A 97 -13.61 23.10 6.02
N GLN A 98 -14.07 22.31 5.05
CA GLN A 98 -13.20 21.61 4.07
C GLN A 98 -12.40 22.60 3.22
N VAL A 99 -13.01 23.71 2.80
CA VAL A 99 -12.33 24.77 2.04
C VAL A 99 -11.30 25.49 2.90
N SER A 100 -11.63 25.75 4.17
CA SER A 100 -10.73 26.43 5.10
C SER A 100 -9.43 25.63 5.33
N ILE A 101 -9.54 24.30 5.50
CA ILE A 101 -8.40 23.40 5.71
C ILE A 101 -7.51 23.34 4.47
N ILE A 102 -8.09 23.23 3.28
CA ILE A 102 -7.34 23.24 2.01
C ILE A 102 -6.58 24.56 1.85
N ARG A 103 -7.24 25.69 2.13
CA ARG A 103 -6.62 27.02 2.04
C ARG A 103 -5.48 27.19 3.04
N GLU A 104 -5.63 26.65 4.26
CA GLU A 104 -4.59 26.69 5.27
C GLU A 104 -3.37 25.84 4.88
N ILE A 105 -3.58 24.62 4.39
CA ILE A 105 -2.50 23.73 3.93
C ILE A 105 -1.73 24.38 2.78
N LYS A 106 -2.44 24.98 1.81
CA LYS A 106 -1.81 25.68 0.68
C LYS A 106 -1.03 26.92 1.08
N ARG A 107 -1.37 27.57 2.19
CA ARG A 107 -0.69 28.77 2.68
C ARG A 107 0.61 28.43 3.42
N LYS A 108 0.69 27.24 4.02
CA LYS A 108 1.86 26.80 4.79
C LYS A 108 2.92 26.23 3.83
N LYS A 109 4.17 26.67 4.01
CA LYS A 109 5.31 26.23 3.19
C LYS A 109 6.15 25.15 3.88
N ASN A 110 6.19 25.16 5.21
CA ASN A 110 6.94 24.16 5.99
C ASN A 110 6.19 22.83 6.05
N TYR A 111 6.90 21.71 5.87
CA TYR A 111 6.32 20.37 5.95
C TYR A 111 5.80 20.03 7.35
N TYR A 112 6.47 20.54 8.40
CA TYR A 112 6.01 20.42 9.79
C TYR A 112 4.67 21.14 10.00
N ASP A 113 4.53 22.36 9.49
CA ASP A 113 3.29 23.14 9.63
C ASP A 113 2.16 22.55 8.78
N ILE A 114 2.46 22.04 7.58
CA ILE A 114 1.51 21.35 6.69
C ILE A 114 0.93 20.13 7.39
N LEU A 115 1.76 19.33 8.06
CA LEU A 115 1.31 18.17 8.83
C LEU A 115 0.79 18.53 10.23
N GLY A 116 0.97 19.78 10.68
CA GLY A 116 0.56 20.24 12.01
C GLY A 116 1.31 19.53 13.14
N VAL A 117 2.60 19.24 12.94
CA VAL A 117 3.48 18.57 13.91
C VAL A 117 4.64 19.48 14.28
N GLU A 118 5.15 19.35 15.50
CA GLU A 118 6.31 20.11 15.95
C GLU A 118 7.61 19.57 15.35
N LYS A 119 8.67 20.39 15.24
CA LYS A 119 9.97 19.95 14.69
C LYS A 119 10.60 18.79 15.49
N SER A 120 10.32 18.74 16.80
CA SER A 120 10.71 17.68 17.74
C SER A 120 9.92 16.38 17.59
N CYS A 121 8.99 16.27 16.62
CA CYS A 121 8.09 15.12 16.51
C CYS A 121 8.80 13.82 16.12
N THR A 122 8.25 12.71 16.63
CA THR A 122 8.65 11.35 16.25
C THR A 122 8.02 10.92 14.92
N VAL A 123 8.60 9.92 14.26
CA VAL A 123 8.05 9.38 12.99
C VAL A 123 6.62 8.85 13.15
N ASP A 124 6.28 8.34 14.33
CA ASP A 124 4.94 7.85 14.61
C ASP A 124 3.91 8.98 14.71
N ASP A 125 4.31 10.16 15.19
CA ASP A 125 3.44 11.34 15.23
C ASP A 125 3.22 11.92 13.84
N VAL A 126 4.23 11.89 12.98
CA VAL A 126 4.13 12.22 11.54
C VAL A 126 3.15 11.27 10.83
N ARG A 127 3.20 9.97 11.12
CA ARG A 127 2.26 8.98 10.55
C ARG A 127 0.83 9.21 11.04
N LYS A 128 0.64 9.51 12.33
CA LYS A 128 -0.67 9.79 12.91
C LYS A 128 -1.28 11.07 12.32
N SER A 129 -0.49 12.13 12.16
CA SER A 129 -0.97 13.40 11.61
C SER A 129 -1.32 13.27 10.12
N TYR A 130 -0.46 12.59 9.35
CA TYR A 130 -0.73 12.25 7.95
C TYR A 130 -2.06 11.50 7.80
N ARG A 131 -2.28 10.44 8.59
CA ARG A 131 -3.54 9.67 8.51
C ARG A 131 -4.78 10.54 8.76
N LYS A 132 -4.70 11.48 9.71
CA LYS A 132 -5.80 12.40 10.03
C LYS A 132 -6.03 13.44 8.94
N LEU A 133 -4.97 14.01 8.39
CA LEU A 133 -5.05 15.05 7.35
C LEU A 133 -5.48 14.46 6.00
N SER A 134 -4.87 13.34 5.58
CA SER A 134 -5.19 12.68 4.32
C SER A 134 -6.66 12.32 4.22
N LEU A 135 -7.31 11.88 5.30
CA LEU A 135 -8.75 11.61 5.31
C LEU A 135 -9.63 12.87 5.14
N LYS A 136 -9.13 14.05 5.54
CA LYS A 136 -9.84 15.33 5.42
C LYS A 136 -9.67 15.99 4.05
N VAL A 137 -8.52 15.77 3.40
CA VAL A 137 -8.21 16.34 2.07
C VAL A 137 -8.33 15.33 0.93
N HIS A 138 -8.73 14.09 1.20
CA HIS A 138 -8.86 13.06 0.17
C HIS A 138 -9.87 13.48 -0.92
N PRO A 139 -9.52 13.40 -2.22
CA PRO A 139 -10.37 13.88 -3.32
C PRO A 139 -11.72 13.16 -3.43
N ASP A 140 -11.82 11.92 -2.93
CA ASP A 140 -13.08 11.16 -2.85
C ASP A 140 -14.06 11.71 -1.80
N LYS A 141 -13.54 12.18 -0.66
CA LYS A 141 -14.34 12.68 0.48
C LYS A 141 -14.53 14.18 0.48
N ASN A 142 -13.60 14.90 -0.14
CA ASN A 142 -13.58 16.35 -0.21
C ASN A 142 -13.39 16.78 -1.67
N LYS A 143 -14.49 17.22 -2.28
CA LYS A 143 -14.54 17.68 -3.67
C LYS A 143 -14.40 19.21 -3.79
N ALA A 144 -13.92 19.88 -2.73
CA ALA A 144 -13.64 21.31 -2.77
C ALA A 144 -12.52 21.64 -3.77
N PRO A 145 -12.54 22.85 -4.37
CA PRO A 145 -11.51 23.27 -5.30
C PRO A 145 -10.14 23.31 -4.62
N GLY A 146 -9.16 22.61 -5.20
CA GLY A 146 -7.79 22.54 -4.68
C GLY A 146 -7.54 21.42 -3.66
N ALA A 147 -8.50 20.53 -3.41
CA ALA A 147 -8.30 19.35 -2.54
C ALA A 147 -7.15 18.47 -3.04
N GLU A 148 -7.03 18.27 -4.35
CA GLU A 148 -5.95 17.49 -4.97
C GLU A 148 -4.56 18.11 -4.72
N GLU A 149 -4.45 19.44 -4.83
CA GLU A 149 -3.18 20.15 -4.57
C GLU A 149 -2.79 20.09 -3.09
N ALA A 150 -3.76 20.27 -2.18
CA ALA A 150 -3.52 20.14 -0.75
C ALA A 150 -3.12 18.70 -0.37
N PHE A 151 -3.74 17.70 -1.00
CA PHE A 151 -3.37 16.30 -0.81
C PHE A 151 -1.93 16.04 -1.26
N LYS A 152 -1.53 16.54 -2.45
CA LYS A 152 -0.15 16.44 -2.95
C LYS A 152 0.86 17.04 -1.97
N LEU A 153 0.56 18.21 -1.40
CA LEU A 153 1.43 18.86 -0.39
C LEU A 153 1.56 18.02 0.89
N VAL A 154 0.45 17.45 1.37
CA VAL A 154 0.44 16.58 2.57
C VAL A 154 1.24 15.29 2.33
N SER A 155 1.10 14.67 1.15
CA SER A 155 1.88 13.49 0.77
C SER A 155 3.36 13.79 0.65
N LYS A 156 3.72 14.92 0.04
CA LYS A 156 5.12 15.37 -0.07
C LYS A 156 5.75 15.60 1.31
N ALA A 157 5.03 16.28 2.20
CA ALA A 157 5.48 16.51 3.57
C ALA A 157 5.72 15.19 4.31
N PHE A 158 4.82 14.21 4.15
CA PHE A 158 4.98 12.88 4.74
C PHE A 158 6.19 12.14 4.20
N GLN A 159 6.44 12.17 2.88
CA GLN A 159 7.60 11.49 2.28
C GLN A 159 8.93 12.07 2.80
N CYS A 160 9.02 13.39 2.96
CA CYS A 160 10.21 14.04 3.50
C CYS A 160 10.41 13.74 5.00
N LEU A 161 9.34 13.73 5.80
CA LEU A 161 9.42 13.63 7.26
C LEU A 161 9.29 12.19 7.80
N SER A 162 8.90 11.21 6.98
CA SER A 162 8.73 9.81 7.40
C SER A 162 10.05 9.04 7.53
N ASN A 163 11.07 9.42 6.75
CA ASN A 163 12.40 8.81 6.79
C ASN A 163 13.37 9.74 7.52
N GLU A 164 14.13 9.20 8.47
CA GLU A 164 15.04 9.98 9.32
C GLU A 164 16.17 10.66 8.52
N GLU A 165 16.68 10.00 7.48
CA GLU A 165 17.68 10.59 6.56
C GLU A 165 17.11 11.75 5.74
N SER A 166 15.89 11.59 5.20
CA SER A 166 15.20 12.64 4.43
C SER A 166 14.80 13.82 5.32
N LYS A 167 14.37 13.54 6.54
CA LYS A 167 14.04 14.54 7.57
C LYS A 167 15.28 15.37 7.90
N ARG A 168 16.42 14.72 8.15
CA ARG A 168 17.69 15.40 8.42
C ARG A 168 18.16 16.25 7.25
N LYS A 169 18.01 15.76 6.01
CA LYS A 169 18.32 16.56 4.81
C LYS A 169 17.46 17.81 4.72
N TYR A 170 16.16 17.68 4.98
CA TYR A 170 15.22 18.80 5.00
C TYR A 170 15.52 19.82 6.13
N ASP A 171 15.86 19.34 7.32
CA ASP A 171 16.20 20.20 8.47
C ASP A 171 17.51 20.99 8.24
N VAL A 172 18.44 20.44 7.46
CA VAL A 172 19.71 21.09 7.10
C VAL A 172 19.54 22.04 5.90
N SER A 173 18.74 21.66 4.90
CA SER A 173 18.58 22.47 3.69
C SER A 173 17.67 23.68 3.88
N GLY A 174 16.80 23.68 4.90
CA GLY A 174 16.11 24.87 5.39
C GLY A 174 15.37 25.65 4.31
N GLU A 175 14.15 25.20 3.99
CA GLU A 175 13.20 25.77 3.03
C GLU A 175 13.43 25.44 1.54
N ASP A 176 12.37 24.86 0.94
CA ASP A 176 12.10 24.76 -0.50
C ASP A 176 13.28 24.46 -1.44
N GLU A 177 14.08 23.43 -1.14
CA GLU A 177 14.73 22.74 -2.25
C GLU A 177 13.67 21.90 -2.97
N VAL A 178 13.26 22.44 -4.11
CA VAL A 178 12.49 21.76 -5.13
C VAL A 178 13.25 20.47 -5.45
N VAL A 179 12.80 19.35 -4.89
CA VAL A 179 13.16 18.00 -5.39
C VAL A 179 12.46 17.79 -6.74
N TYR A 180 12.74 18.67 -7.69
CA TYR A 180 13.02 18.30 -9.05
C TYR A 180 14.52 18.46 -9.17
N GLU A 181 15.27 17.41 -8.88
CA GLU A 181 16.52 17.20 -9.59
C GLU A 181 16.15 17.12 -11.08
N ARG A 182 16.06 18.27 -11.74
CA ARG A 182 16.50 18.35 -13.12
C ARG A 182 18.00 18.09 -13.04
N ARG A 183 18.39 16.81 -13.06
CA ARG A 183 19.74 16.42 -13.47
C ARG A 183 19.96 17.11 -14.80
N ALA A 184 20.65 18.24 -14.76
CA ALA A 184 21.20 18.87 -15.94
C ALA A 184 21.98 17.77 -16.67
N ALA A 185 21.79 17.69 -17.98
CA ALA A 185 22.42 16.73 -18.85
C ALA A 185 23.95 16.82 -18.76
N ALA A 186 24.53 16.15 -17.77
CA ALA A 186 25.93 15.81 -17.73
C ALA A 186 26.09 14.62 -18.68
N ARG A 187 26.82 14.88 -19.76
CA ARG A 187 27.21 13.93 -20.80
C ARG A 187 27.57 12.55 -20.21
N PRO A 188 27.13 11.43 -20.82
CA PRO A 188 27.44 10.11 -20.30
C PRO A 188 28.90 9.79 -20.62
N ALA A 189 29.77 9.88 -19.62
CA ALA A 189 31.03 9.15 -19.64
C ALA A 189 30.70 7.67 -19.39
N ARG A 190 31.05 6.84 -20.38
CA ARG A 190 30.95 5.37 -20.37
C ARG A 190 31.30 4.78 -19.00
N GLY A 191 30.34 4.07 -18.41
CA GLY A 191 30.53 3.25 -17.22
C GLY A 191 29.43 2.20 -17.15
N PHE A 192 29.84 0.94 -17.24
CA PHE A 192 29.02 -0.26 -17.33
C PHE A 192 28.39 -0.59 -15.96
N ASN A 193 27.05 -0.70 -15.90
CA ASN A 193 26.17 -1.21 -14.83
C ASN A 193 25.17 -0.16 -14.27
N GLY A 194 23.90 -0.27 -14.67
CA GLY A 194 22.80 0.57 -14.19
C GLY A 194 21.44 -0.13 -14.30
N TYR A 195 21.35 -1.38 -13.82
CA TYR A 195 20.12 -2.19 -13.92
C TYR A 195 19.28 -2.25 -12.63
N TYR A 196 19.65 -1.53 -11.56
CA TYR A 196 18.97 -1.63 -10.26
C TYR A 196 18.67 -0.31 -9.54
N GLU A 197 18.66 0.82 -10.23
CA GLU A 197 18.35 2.11 -9.59
C GLU A 197 17.38 2.93 -10.46
N ALA A 198 16.27 2.29 -10.79
CA ALA A 198 15.03 3.02 -11.05
C ALA A 198 14.13 2.71 -9.87
N ASP A 199 14.10 3.59 -8.87
CA ASP A 199 13.04 3.62 -7.89
C ASP A 199 11.74 3.86 -8.66
N VAL A 200 11.07 2.78 -9.04
CA VAL A 200 9.76 2.85 -9.69
C VAL A 200 8.78 3.30 -8.60
N ASP A 201 8.35 4.55 -8.68
CA ASP A 201 7.38 5.13 -7.76
C ASP A 201 6.11 4.27 -7.75
N ALA A 202 5.82 3.62 -6.62
CA ALA A 202 4.66 2.75 -6.47
C ALA A 202 3.34 3.51 -6.74
N GLU A 203 3.34 4.82 -6.55
CA GLU A 203 2.21 5.69 -6.83
C GLU A 203 2.04 5.97 -8.34
N GLU A 204 3.13 5.96 -9.11
CA GLU A 204 3.14 6.02 -10.59
C GLU A 204 2.68 4.70 -11.21
N ILE A 205 3.12 3.56 -10.66
CA ILE A 205 2.63 2.23 -11.07
C ILE A 205 1.12 2.10 -10.81
N PHE A 206 0.66 2.56 -9.64
CA PHE A 206 -0.75 2.49 -9.27
C PHE A 206 -1.63 3.41 -10.13
N ARG A 207 -1.18 4.64 -10.42
CA ARG A 207 -1.88 5.57 -11.32
C ARG A 207 -1.99 5.04 -12.75
N ASN A 208 -0.90 4.48 -13.30
CA ASN A 208 -0.89 3.92 -14.64
C ASN A 208 -1.76 2.65 -14.76
N PHE A 209 -1.99 1.95 -13.65
CA PHE A 209 -2.78 0.72 -13.63
C PHE A 209 -4.28 0.96 -13.38
N PHE A 210 -4.65 1.96 -12.57
CA PHE A 210 -6.04 2.16 -12.12
C PHE A 210 -6.81 3.30 -12.81
N PHE A 211 -6.15 4.32 -13.36
CA PHE A 211 -6.83 5.57 -13.77
C PHE A 211 -6.53 6.12 -15.18
N GLY A 212 -5.72 5.47 -16.02
CA GLY A 212 -5.30 6.07 -17.31
C GLY A 212 -5.17 5.10 -18.48
N GLY A 213 -6.22 4.98 -19.29
CA GLY A 213 -6.14 4.30 -20.58
C GLY A 213 -5.32 5.09 -21.62
N MET A 214 -4.46 4.37 -22.34
CA MET A 214 -3.92 4.70 -23.68
C MET A 214 -2.86 5.81 -23.76
N GLY A 215 -1.56 5.42 -23.77
CA GLY A 215 -0.52 6.33 -24.26
C GLY A 215 0.93 5.99 -23.96
N GLY A 216 1.42 4.84 -24.43
CA GLY A 216 2.83 4.66 -24.76
C GLY A 216 3.78 4.31 -23.63
N MET A 217 4.07 3.01 -23.48
CA MET A 217 5.44 2.56 -23.21
C MET A 217 5.54 1.07 -23.59
N ALA A 218 6.07 0.80 -24.77
CA ALA A 218 6.54 -0.53 -25.15
C ALA A 218 8.04 -0.61 -24.82
N PRO A 219 8.55 -1.67 -24.18
CA PRO A 219 9.98 -1.94 -24.18
C PRO A 219 10.34 -2.98 -25.26
N ALA A 220 11.11 -2.49 -26.23
CA ALA A 220 12.20 -3.11 -26.98
C ALA A 220 12.12 -4.58 -27.47
N GLY A 221 12.13 -4.73 -28.80
CA GLY A 221 12.60 -5.93 -29.49
C GLY A 221 12.57 -5.81 -31.02
N ASN A 222 13.75 -5.82 -31.65
CA ASN A 222 14.06 -6.11 -33.06
C ASN A 222 14.07 -5.01 -34.16
N PHE A 223 15.31 -4.75 -34.62
CA PHE A 223 15.77 -4.80 -36.02
C PHE A 223 15.17 -3.87 -37.09
N GLY A 224 15.99 -2.89 -37.52
CA GLY A 224 16.22 -2.57 -38.93
C GLY A 224 15.28 -1.56 -39.60
N GLY A 225 15.87 -0.55 -40.27
CA GLY A 225 15.23 0.12 -41.40
C GLY A 225 15.11 1.64 -41.31
N PHE A 226 16.14 2.32 -41.81
CA PHE A 226 16.17 3.62 -42.49
C PHE A 226 14.90 4.50 -42.51
N SER A 227 15.07 5.74 -42.03
CA SER A 227 14.22 6.88 -42.32
C SER A 227 14.66 7.52 -43.65
N PHE A 228 13.73 7.75 -44.57
CA PHE A 228 13.89 8.76 -45.62
C PHE A 228 12.54 9.39 -46.01
N GLY A 229 12.40 10.68 -45.68
CA GLY A 229 11.79 11.75 -46.50
C GLY A 229 10.32 11.68 -46.94
N GLY A 230 9.52 12.67 -46.50
CA GLY A 230 8.39 13.19 -47.30
C GLY A 230 7.15 13.64 -46.49
N PRO A 231 6.66 14.89 -46.64
CA PRO A 231 5.43 15.35 -45.98
C PRO A 231 4.18 15.10 -46.84
N GLY A 232 3.12 14.57 -46.21
CA GLY A 232 1.74 14.66 -46.70
C GLY A 232 1.04 13.33 -46.96
N MET A 233 -0.02 13.04 -46.20
CA MET A 233 -1.36 12.81 -46.75
C MET A 233 -2.37 12.64 -45.62
N ALA A 234 -3.50 13.33 -45.77
CA ALA A 234 -4.69 13.14 -44.98
C ALA A 234 -5.39 11.83 -45.33
N HIS A 235 -5.88 11.09 -44.34
CA HIS A 235 -7.05 10.25 -44.53
C HIS A 235 -8.00 10.36 -43.33
N ARG A 236 -9.17 10.95 -43.60
CA ARG A 236 -10.38 10.83 -42.78
C ARG A 236 -10.90 9.40 -42.93
N GLN A 237 -11.34 8.76 -41.85
CA GLN A 237 -12.74 8.34 -41.75
C GLN A 237 -13.09 7.91 -40.33
N ALA A 238 -14.27 8.34 -39.90
CA ALA A 238 -14.91 7.99 -38.66
C ALA A 238 -15.60 6.61 -38.72
N ALA A 239 -15.72 6.01 -37.53
CA ALA A 239 -16.83 5.18 -37.05
C ALA A 239 -17.43 4.10 -37.96
N ALA A 240 -17.23 2.84 -37.56
CA ALA A 240 -18.21 1.78 -37.75
C ALA A 240 -18.20 0.90 -36.49
N ASP A 241 -19.22 1.10 -35.67
CA ASP A 241 -19.64 0.22 -34.60
C ASP A 241 -20.68 -0.74 -35.20
N ASN A 242 -20.45 -2.05 -35.15
CA ASN A 242 -21.51 -3.04 -35.15
C ASN A 242 -20.98 -4.42 -34.75
N GLY A 243 -21.50 -4.92 -33.64
CA GLY A 243 -21.07 -6.14 -32.97
C GLY A 243 -21.37 -7.44 -33.74
N SER A 244 -20.46 -8.38 -33.56
CA SER A 244 -20.78 -9.80 -33.45
C SER A 244 -20.07 -10.30 -32.18
N GLY A 245 -20.72 -11.20 -31.43
CA GLY A 245 -20.29 -11.71 -30.13
C GLY A 245 -18.98 -12.50 -30.16
N GLY A 246 -17.88 -11.83 -30.47
CA GLY A 246 -16.52 -12.32 -30.32
C GLY A 246 -15.98 -11.87 -28.97
N PHE A 247 -15.38 -12.80 -28.23
CA PHE A 247 -14.53 -12.50 -27.08
C PHE A 247 -13.72 -11.22 -27.34
N ASN A 248 -13.85 -10.21 -26.46
CA ASN A 248 -13.11 -8.96 -26.58
C ASN A 248 -11.61 -9.25 -26.42
N VAL A 249 -10.92 -9.62 -27.50
CA VAL A 249 -9.49 -9.99 -27.48
C VAL A 249 -8.65 -8.84 -26.91
N ARG A 250 -9.06 -7.57 -27.14
CA ARG A 250 -8.45 -6.40 -26.51
C ARG A 250 -8.61 -6.37 -24.98
N ALA A 251 -9.76 -6.77 -24.45
CA ALA A 251 -9.97 -6.88 -23.00
C ALA A 251 -9.19 -8.07 -22.41
N LEU A 252 -9.07 -9.18 -23.14
CA LEU A 252 -8.24 -10.32 -22.72
C LEU A 252 -6.76 -9.95 -22.65
N ILE A 253 -6.24 -9.19 -23.63
CA ILE A 253 -4.86 -8.69 -23.63
C ILE A 253 -4.62 -7.70 -22.47
N GLN A 254 -5.62 -6.88 -22.12
CA GLN A 254 -5.55 -5.98 -20.95
C GLN A 254 -5.57 -6.74 -19.62
N LEU A 255 -6.24 -7.88 -19.55
CA LEU A 255 -6.26 -8.73 -18.36
C LEU A 255 -5.06 -9.68 -18.27
N LEU A 256 -4.33 -9.91 -19.37
CA LEU A 256 -3.20 -10.84 -19.43
C LEU A 256 -2.09 -10.51 -18.41
N PRO A 257 -1.64 -9.26 -18.22
CA PRO A 257 -0.65 -8.93 -17.20
C PRO A 257 -1.15 -9.22 -15.78
N VAL A 258 -2.43 -8.95 -15.51
CA VAL A 258 -3.06 -9.19 -14.20
C VAL A 258 -3.18 -10.69 -13.94
N LEU A 259 -3.63 -11.42 -14.95
CA LEU A 259 -3.78 -12.87 -14.93
C LEU A 259 -2.40 -13.55 -14.82
N LEU A 260 -1.37 -13.01 -15.46
CA LEU A 260 0.01 -13.49 -15.37
C LEU A 260 0.60 -13.25 -13.98
N ILE A 261 0.39 -12.08 -13.37
CA ILE A 261 0.78 -11.81 -11.98
C ILE A 261 0.03 -12.73 -11.02
N LEU A 262 -1.26 -12.93 -11.24
CA LEU A 262 -2.08 -13.85 -10.45
C LEU A 262 -1.55 -15.28 -10.59
N LEU A 263 -1.27 -15.75 -11.81
CA LEU A 263 -0.68 -17.06 -12.07
C LEU A 263 0.70 -17.22 -11.45
N ILE A 264 1.56 -16.21 -11.50
CA ILE A 264 2.89 -16.23 -10.86
C ILE A 264 2.77 -16.39 -9.34
N ASN A 265 1.75 -15.80 -8.70
CA ASN A 265 1.47 -16.00 -7.28
C ASN A 265 0.97 -17.43 -6.96
N PHE A 266 0.34 -18.10 -7.93
CA PHE A 266 -0.08 -19.50 -7.81
C PHE A 266 0.99 -20.50 -8.27
N LEU A 267 2.14 -20.04 -8.78
CA LEU A 267 3.26 -20.93 -9.04
C LEU A 267 3.80 -21.40 -7.68
N PRO A 268 3.84 -22.72 -7.43
CA PRO A 268 4.44 -23.23 -6.21
C PRO A 268 5.90 -22.79 -6.19
N SER A 269 6.27 -21.92 -5.24
CA SER A 269 7.68 -21.65 -4.97
C SER A 269 8.28 -22.98 -4.51
N SER A 270 9.12 -23.58 -5.35
CA SER A 270 9.87 -24.76 -4.96
C SER A 270 10.83 -24.34 -3.86
N ASP A 271 10.46 -24.60 -2.62
CA ASP A 271 11.31 -24.31 -1.49
C ASP A 271 12.64 -25.05 -1.65
N PRO A 272 13.79 -24.41 -1.37
CA PRO A 272 15.08 -25.06 -1.55
C PRO A 272 15.21 -26.25 -0.60
N VAL A 273 15.90 -27.29 -1.05
CA VAL A 273 16.09 -28.54 -0.28
C VAL A 273 16.99 -28.32 0.94
N TYR A 274 17.94 -27.39 0.84
CA TYR A 274 18.86 -26.99 1.92
C TYR A 274 19.16 -25.49 1.87
N VAL A 275 19.76 -24.96 2.93
CA VAL A 275 20.32 -23.60 3.01
C VAL A 275 21.68 -23.62 3.72
N LEU A 276 22.56 -22.67 3.41
CA LEU A 276 23.91 -22.59 4.02
C LEU A 276 23.94 -21.88 5.39
N SER A 277 22.90 -21.10 5.71
CA SER A 277 22.78 -20.36 6.97
C SER A 277 21.54 -20.80 7.72
N GLN A 278 21.61 -20.83 9.05
CA GLN A 278 20.49 -21.22 9.88
C GLN A 278 19.37 -20.17 9.79
N ASN A 279 18.19 -20.59 9.37
CA ASN A 279 16.98 -19.78 9.36
C ASN A 279 15.76 -20.66 9.63
N TYR A 280 14.65 -20.11 10.12
CA TYR A 280 13.41 -20.88 10.20
C TYR A 280 12.80 -20.98 8.79
N PRO A 281 12.42 -22.16 8.27
CA PRO A 281 12.24 -23.46 8.96
C PRO A 281 13.43 -24.46 8.84
N TYR A 282 14.61 -24.04 8.40
CA TYR A 282 15.80 -24.87 8.22
C TYR A 282 16.69 -24.91 9.46
N GLU A 283 16.32 -25.73 10.43
CA GLU A 283 17.01 -25.81 11.73
C GLU A 283 18.01 -26.97 11.83
N HIS A 284 17.80 -28.04 11.06
CA HIS A 284 18.59 -29.27 11.19
C HIS A 284 19.93 -29.14 10.48
N ARG A 285 21.02 -29.07 11.25
CA ARG A 285 22.39 -28.94 10.75
C ARG A 285 22.95 -30.29 10.33
N LEU A 286 23.46 -30.35 9.11
CA LEU A 286 24.23 -31.45 8.54
C LEU A 286 25.59 -30.92 8.05
N THR A 287 26.56 -31.82 7.94
CA THR A 287 27.93 -31.46 7.56
C THR A 287 28.37 -32.31 6.37
N THR A 288 28.99 -31.68 5.37
CA THR A 288 29.55 -32.38 4.19
C THR A 288 30.89 -33.03 4.52
N PRO A 289 31.41 -33.92 3.65
CA PRO A 289 32.75 -34.50 3.79
C PRO A 289 33.87 -33.45 3.90
N LYS A 290 33.73 -32.28 3.23
CA LYS A 290 34.66 -31.14 3.36
C LYS A 290 34.38 -30.22 4.56
N ASN A 291 33.65 -30.70 5.55
CA ASN A 291 33.36 -29.97 6.79
C ASN A 291 32.57 -28.66 6.58
N VAL A 292 31.68 -28.63 5.57
CA VAL A 292 30.77 -27.50 5.34
C VAL A 292 29.44 -27.79 6.00
N ASN A 293 28.98 -26.86 6.83
CA ASN A 293 27.67 -26.96 7.48
C ASN A 293 26.58 -26.42 6.56
N TYR A 294 25.47 -27.14 6.51
CA TYR A 294 24.24 -26.72 5.84
C TYR A 294 23.03 -27.19 6.64
N TYR A 295 21.88 -26.58 6.37
CA TYR A 295 20.68 -26.73 7.15
C TYR A 295 19.53 -27.21 6.28
N VAL A 296 18.73 -28.13 6.81
CA VAL A 296 17.58 -28.73 6.13
C VAL A 296 16.32 -28.55 6.98
N LYS A 297 15.15 -28.59 6.34
CA LYS A 297 13.85 -28.32 6.99
C LYS A 297 13.43 -29.38 8.01
N SER A 298 13.76 -30.65 7.76
CA SER A 298 13.24 -31.77 8.55
C SER A 298 14.31 -32.84 8.77
N THR A 299 14.21 -33.56 9.89
CA THR A 299 15.00 -34.77 10.18
C THR A 299 14.73 -35.92 9.21
N LYS A 300 13.60 -35.91 8.51
CA LYS A 300 13.29 -36.90 7.45
C LYS A 300 14.24 -36.83 6.27
N PHE A 301 14.99 -35.73 6.15
CA PHE A 301 15.99 -35.56 5.10
C PHE A 301 16.94 -36.76 5.01
N GLU A 302 17.38 -37.32 6.13
CA GLU A 302 18.31 -38.47 6.13
C GLU A 302 17.64 -39.77 5.64
N GLN A 303 16.31 -39.87 5.76
CA GLN A 303 15.53 -41.00 5.23
C GLN A 303 15.33 -40.84 3.72
N ASP A 304 15.04 -39.62 3.27
CA ASP A 304 14.84 -39.30 1.85
C ASP A 304 16.17 -39.36 1.07
N TYR A 305 17.28 -38.96 1.71
CA TYR A 305 18.62 -38.89 1.13
C TYR A 305 19.65 -39.59 2.04
N PRO A 306 19.69 -40.94 2.03
CA PRO A 306 20.57 -41.70 2.90
C PRO A 306 22.05 -41.45 2.57
N LEU A 307 22.90 -41.60 3.58
CA LEU A 307 24.36 -41.45 3.45
C LEU A 307 24.91 -42.43 2.40
N GLY A 308 25.75 -41.91 1.51
CA GLY A 308 26.32 -42.67 0.39
C GLY A 308 25.41 -42.82 -0.84
N SER A 309 24.16 -42.32 -0.80
CA SER A 309 23.34 -42.26 -2.01
C SER A 309 23.89 -41.24 -3.01
N ARG A 310 23.68 -41.51 -4.30
CA ARG A 310 24.08 -40.58 -5.38
C ARG A 310 23.39 -39.23 -5.23
N GLU A 311 22.12 -39.22 -4.84
CA GLU A 311 21.34 -38.00 -4.64
C GLU A 311 21.92 -37.16 -3.49
N ARG A 312 22.24 -37.78 -2.35
CA ARG A 312 22.92 -37.11 -1.24
C ARG A 312 24.27 -36.52 -1.67
N ALA A 313 25.07 -37.28 -2.41
CA ALA A 313 26.36 -36.81 -2.93
C ALA A 313 26.20 -35.60 -3.86
N THR A 314 25.19 -35.58 -4.73
CA THR A 314 24.93 -34.42 -5.60
C THR A 314 24.51 -33.17 -4.81
N ILE A 315 23.77 -33.34 -3.71
CA ILE A 315 23.37 -32.24 -2.83
C ILE A 315 24.61 -31.70 -2.09
N GLU A 316 25.41 -32.59 -1.50
CA GLU A 316 26.64 -32.21 -0.78
C GLU A 316 27.67 -31.54 -1.72
N GLU A 317 27.84 -32.05 -2.93
CA GLU A 317 28.70 -31.42 -3.94
C GLU A 317 28.20 -30.01 -4.31
N ARG A 318 26.89 -29.83 -4.40
CA ARG A 318 26.29 -28.51 -4.68
C ARG A 318 26.47 -27.55 -3.50
N VAL A 319 26.24 -28.01 -2.28
CA VAL A 319 26.50 -27.27 -1.03
C VAL A 319 27.95 -26.78 -1.01
N GLU A 320 28.90 -27.68 -1.27
CA GLU A 320 30.32 -27.37 -1.31
C GLU A 320 30.67 -26.33 -2.38
N ARG A 321 30.10 -26.47 -3.57
CA ARG A 321 30.32 -25.54 -4.68
C ARG A 321 29.78 -24.14 -4.39
N GLU A 322 28.59 -24.05 -3.82
CA GLU A 322 27.97 -22.77 -3.44
C GLU A 322 28.77 -22.11 -2.29
N TYR A 323 29.15 -22.88 -1.28
CA TYR A 323 29.99 -22.39 -0.18
C TYR A 323 31.34 -21.86 -0.68
N PHE A 324 32.00 -22.59 -1.58
CA PHE A 324 33.24 -22.13 -2.22
C PHE A 324 33.04 -20.82 -3.01
N GLY A 325 31.93 -20.71 -3.74
CA GLY A 325 31.57 -19.48 -4.47
C GLY A 325 31.46 -18.27 -3.54
N ILE A 326 30.79 -18.42 -2.40
CA ILE A 326 30.64 -17.37 -1.40
C ILE A 326 32.00 -16.98 -0.80
N LEU A 327 32.80 -17.97 -0.38
CA LEU A 327 34.14 -17.70 0.17
C LEU A 327 35.03 -16.96 -0.83
N ARG A 328 34.97 -17.33 -2.12
CA ARG A 328 35.74 -16.68 -3.17
C ARG A 328 35.32 -15.22 -3.37
N GLN A 329 34.02 -14.95 -3.43
CA GLN A 329 33.51 -13.58 -3.57
C GLN A 329 33.89 -12.73 -2.36
N ASN A 330 33.68 -13.24 -1.15
CA ASN A 330 34.03 -12.53 0.08
C ASN A 330 35.55 -12.29 0.18
N CYS A 331 36.36 -13.26 -0.19
CA CYS A 331 37.82 -13.09 -0.25
C CYS A 331 38.23 -11.99 -1.25
N GLN A 332 37.59 -11.91 -2.44
CA GLN A 332 37.87 -10.82 -3.38
C GLN A 332 37.56 -9.44 -2.78
N PHE A 333 36.42 -9.30 -2.11
CA PHE A 333 36.07 -8.06 -1.41
C PHE A 333 37.05 -7.72 -0.27
N GLU A 334 37.47 -8.72 0.52
CA GLU A 334 38.47 -8.55 1.56
C GLU A 334 39.82 -8.10 0.98
N MET A 335 40.28 -8.73 -0.09
CA MET A 335 41.51 -8.34 -0.77
C MET A 335 41.45 -6.90 -1.28
N GLN A 336 40.33 -6.48 -1.87
CA GLN A 336 40.13 -5.09 -2.30
C GLN A 336 40.20 -4.13 -1.12
N ARG A 337 39.51 -4.42 -0.01
CA ARG A 337 39.55 -3.58 1.20
C ARG A 337 40.94 -3.52 1.83
N ARG A 338 41.71 -4.62 1.76
CA ARG A 338 43.10 -4.67 2.25
C ARG A 338 44.03 -3.81 1.41
N GLN A 339 43.88 -3.81 0.09
CA GLN A 339 44.66 -2.94 -0.81
C GLN A 339 44.45 -1.45 -0.50
N TRP A 340 43.24 -1.09 -0.08
CA TRP A 340 42.88 0.29 0.28
C TRP A 340 43.24 0.63 1.74
N GLY A 341 43.83 -0.30 2.48
CA GLY A 341 44.26 -0.11 3.87
C GLY A 341 43.14 -0.16 4.91
N TYR A 342 41.91 -0.51 4.54
CA TYR A 342 40.76 -0.54 5.46
C TYR A 342 40.75 -1.73 6.41
N ILE A 343 41.37 -2.85 6.03
CA ILE A 343 41.43 -4.08 6.83
C ILE A 343 42.82 -4.71 6.76
N ARG A 344 43.24 -5.37 7.84
CA ARG A 344 44.51 -6.12 7.92
C ARG A 344 44.31 -7.63 7.79
N GLU A 345 43.19 -8.13 8.30
CA GLU A 345 42.86 -9.56 8.32
C GLU A 345 41.93 -9.92 7.17
N THR A 346 42.10 -11.14 6.64
CA THR A 346 41.32 -11.67 5.51
C THR A 346 40.77 -13.06 5.86
N PRO A 347 39.85 -13.15 6.83
CA PRO A 347 39.38 -14.43 7.36
C PRO A 347 38.70 -15.30 6.31
N HIS A 348 37.96 -14.73 5.34
CA HIS A 348 37.33 -15.53 4.29
C HIS A 348 38.35 -16.06 3.28
N CYS A 349 39.42 -15.31 3.00
CA CYS A 349 40.54 -15.83 2.21
C CYS A 349 41.26 -16.99 2.91
N ASP A 350 41.43 -16.92 4.23
CA ASP A 350 42.05 -18.00 4.99
C ASP A 350 41.16 -19.25 5.03
N MET A 351 39.84 -19.08 5.17
CA MET A 351 38.86 -20.17 5.06
C MET A 351 38.87 -20.80 3.67
N LEU A 352 38.95 -19.98 2.61
CA LEU A 352 39.04 -20.47 1.22
C LEU A 352 40.27 -21.36 1.01
N ARG A 353 41.44 -20.92 1.53
CA ARG A 353 42.68 -21.71 1.45
C ARG A 353 42.58 -23.03 2.21
N LYS A 354 41.95 -23.03 3.38
CA LYS A 354 41.68 -24.26 4.14
C LYS A 354 40.76 -25.19 3.37
N PHE A 355 39.71 -24.66 2.77
CA PHE A 355 38.77 -25.45 1.96
C PHE A 355 39.45 -26.10 0.75
N ASP A 356 40.31 -25.37 0.03
CA ASP A 356 41.08 -25.92 -1.10
C ASP A 356 42.11 -26.98 -0.69
N SER A 357 42.59 -26.93 0.56
CA SER A 357 43.56 -27.90 1.08
C SER A 357 42.93 -29.25 1.45
N VAL A 358 41.61 -29.31 1.63
CA VAL A 358 40.84 -30.53 1.87
C VAL A 358 40.48 -31.12 0.50
N ARG A 359 41.45 -31.77 -0.14
CA ARG A 359 41.31 -32.38 -1.47
C ARG A 359 41.22 -33.89 -1.41
#